data_AF-A0A0F3R6B5-F1
#
_entry.id   AF-A0A0F3R6B5-F1
#
_cell.length_a   1.000
_cell.length_b   1.000
_cell.length_c   1.000
_cell.angle_alpha   90.00
_cell.angle_beta   90.00
_cell.angle_gamma   90.00
#
_symmetry.space_group_name_H-M   'P 1'
#
loop_
_entity.id
_entity.type
_entity.pdbx_description
1 polymer ?
#
loop_
_entity_poly.entity_id
_entity_poly.type
_entity_poly.pdbx_seq_one_letter_code
_entity_poly.pdbx_strand_id
1 'polypeptide(L)'
;MYIKNLYHFSTGVDSSKFIFRVSDWQTAHKSALMLGEQEIIATQENLSYGANSMRDGVNMHSLEKRKLLVMPSEIMNLPDLTCYVKLAGNFPITKLPMNLQT
;
A
#
# COMPACT_ATOMS: atom_id res chain seq x y z
N MET A 1 10.47 -17.86 -1.92
CA MET A 1 9.62 -16.67 -2.14
C MET A 1 10.49 -15.43 -2.26
N TYR A 2 10.90 -15.06 -3.49
CA TYR A 2 11.58 -13.79 -3.73
C TYR A 2 10.53 -12.72 -4.01
N ILE A 3 10.37 -11.76 -3.11
CA ILE A 3 9.51 -10.60 -3.36
C ILE A 3 10.40 -9.52 -3.99
N LYS A 4 10.36 -9.39 -5.32
CA LYS A 4 10.87 -8.19 -5.98
C LYS A 4 9.80 -7.10 -5.84
N ASN A 5 9.96 -6.20 -4.87
CA ASN A 5 9.15 -5.00 -4.77
C ASN A 5 9.63 -4.00 -5.84
N LEU A 6 8.91 -3.86 -6.95
CA LEU A 6 9.08 -2.75 -7.87
C LEU A 6 8.13 -1.63 -7.44
N TYR A 7 8.64 -0.41 -7.23
CA TYR A 7 7.91 0.69 -6.58
C TYR A 7 7.32 1.71 -7.55
N HIS A 8 6.18 2.26 -7.11
CA HIS A 8 5.62 3.60 -7.36
C HIS A 8 4.63 3.75 -8.54
N PHE A 9 3.34 3.93 -8.22
CA PHE A 9 2.37 4.52 -9.14
C PHE A 9 1.59 5.65 -8.43
N SER A 10 1.95 6.89 -8.74
CA SER A 10 1.28 8.10 -8.25
C SER A 10 0.07 8.41 -9.13
N THR A 11 -1.13 7.97 -8.74
CA THR A 11 -2.36 8.41 -9.41
C THR A 11 -2.74 9.83 -8.96
N GLY A 12 -2.13 10.85 -9.57
CA GLY A 12 -2.76 12.17 -9.70
C GLY A 12 -2.13 13.35 -8.94
N VAL A 13 -1.63 14.29 -9.75
CA VAL A 13 -1.33 15.73 -9.56
C VAL A 13 -0.54 16.11 -8.30
N ASP A 14 0.69 16.59 -8.55
CA ASP A 14 1.79 17.02 -7.66
C ASP A 14 1.40 18.06 -6.60
N SER A 15 0.48 17.70 -5.73
CA SER A 15 -0.01 18.54 -4.63
C SER A 15 0.19 17.84 -3.31
N SER A 16 0.73 18.59 -2.36
CA SER A 16 0.87 18.15 -0.97
C SER A 16 -0.50 17.96 -0.32
N LYS A 17 -0.69 16.88 0.42
CA LYS A 17 -1.94 16.52 1.10
C LYS A 17 -1.67 16.17 2.55
N PHE A 18 -2.53 16.64 3.42
CA PHE A 18 -2.60 16.29 4.84
C PHE A 18 -3.92 15.56 5.06
N ILE A 19 -3.86 14.34 5.57
CA ILE A 19 -5.03 13.49 5.83
C ILE A 19 -5.11 13.21 7.32
N PHE A 20 -6.15 13.75 7.93
CA PHE A 20 -6.50 13.53 9.33
C PHE A 20 -7.40 12.31 9.49
N ARG A 21 -7.67 11.95 10.75
CA ARG A 21 -8.68 10.95 11.07
C ARG A 21 -10.03 11.33 10.45
N VAL A 22 -10.68 10.35 9.83
CA VAL A 22 -12.06 10.45 9.34
C VAL A 22 -12.91 9.35 9.95
N SER A 23 -14.21 9.62 10.13
CA SER A 23 -15.12 8.72 10.86
C SER A 23 -15.84 7.70 9.96
N ASP A 24 -15.85 7.89 8.64
CA ASP A 24 -16.57 7.02 7.71
C ASP A 24 -15.62 6.29 6.76
N TRP A 25 -16.01 5.06 6.37
CA TRP A 25 -15.18 4.19 5.55
C TRP A 25 -15.00 4.71 4.12
N GLN A 26 -16.03 5.35 3.54
CA GLN A 26 -15.99 5.81 2.15
C GLN A 26 -14.96 6.93 1.98
N THR A 27 -14.94 7.90 2.89
CA THR A 27 -13.94 8.97 2.94
C THR A 27 -12.57 8.37 3.25
N ALA A 28 -12.46 7.46 4.21
CA ALA A 28 -11.18 6.81 4.54
C ALA A 28 -10.58 6.08 3.33
N HIS A 29 -11.41 5.40 2.54
CA HIS A 29 -10.97 4.72 1.33
C HIS A 29 -10.50 5.70 0.25
N LYS A 30 -11.25 6.78 0.01
CA LYS A 30 -10.83 7.85 -0.91
C LYS A 30 -9.52 8.50 -0.46
N SER A 31 -9.37 8.76 0.83
CA SER A 31 -8.15 9.29 1.42
C SER A 31 -6.95 8.34 1.24
N ALA A 32 -7.15 7.04 1.43
CA ALA A 32 -6.12 6.03 1.18
C ALA A 32 -5.65 6.04 -0.28
N LEU A 33 -6.59 6.13 -1.24
CA LEU A 33 -6.27 6.26 -2.67
C LEU A 33 -5.50 7.57 -2.98
N MET A 34 -5.84 8.68 -2.32
CA MET A 34 -5.10 9.94 -2.48
C MET A 34 -3.66 9.83 -1.99
N LEU A 35 -3.41 9.06 -0.93
CA LEU A 35 -2.06 8.75 -0.43
C LEU A 35 -1.31 7.90 -1.45
N GLY A 36 -1.94 6.88 -2.00
CA GLY A 36 -1.48 6.16 -3.19
C GLY A 36 -1.45 4.65 -3.02
N GLU A 37 -0.98 3.99 -4.06
CA GLU A 37 -0.96 2.54 -4.17
C GLU A 37 0.45 2.05 -4.56
N GLN A 38 0.75 0.82 -4.18
CA GLN A 38 1.90 0.07 -4.67
C GLN A 38 1.41 -1.12 -5.49
N GLU A 39 2.09 -1.37 -6.60
CA GLU A 39 1.94 -2.59 -7.36
C GLU A 39 2.89 -3.65 -6.78
N ILE A 40 2.36 -4.83 -6.53
CA ILE A 40 3.08 -5.94 -5.92
C ILE A 40 2.98 -7.11 -6.90
N ILE A 41 4.13 -7.55 -7.38
CA ILE A 41 4.26 -8.76 -8.18
C ILE A 41 4.63 -9.89 -7.22
N ALA A 42 3.67 -10.76 -6.91
CA ALA A 42 3.85 -11.91 -6.05
C ALA A 42 4.04 -13.17 -6.90
N THR A 43 5.26 -13.67 -6.99
CA THR A 43 5.52 -14.97 -7.63
C THR A 43 5.20 -16.10 -6.65
N GLN A 44 4.22 -16.92 -7.00
CA GLN A 44 3.86 -18.14 -6.30
C GLN A 44 4.45 -19.34 -7.04
N GLU A 45 5.29 -20.11 -6.34
CA GLU A 45 5.81 -21.38 -6.81
C GLU A 45 4.93 -22.50 -6.25
N ASN A 46 4.19 -23.21 -7.11
CA ASN A 46 3.46 -24.41 -6.71
C ASN A 46 4.31 -25.64 -7.04
N LEU A 47 4.92 -26.24 -6.01
CA LEU A 47 5.60 -27.54 -6.12
C LEU A 47 4.56 -28.66 -6.08
N SER A 48 4.39 -29.35 -7.20
CA SER A 48 3.45 -30.48 -7.30
C SER A 48 4.22 -31.80 -7.17
N TYR A 49 4.24 -32.40 -5.98
CA TYR A 49 4.79 -33.75 -5.79
C TYR A 49 3.77 -34.80 -6.29
N GLY A 50 3.78 -35.07 -7.59
CA GLY A 50 3.07 -36.21 -8.16
C GLY A 50 3.86 -37.51 -7.93
N ALA A 51 3.18 -38.60 -7.60
CA ALA A 51 3.77 -39.92 -7.30
C ALA A 51 4.42 -40.64 -8.50
N ASN A 52 4.83 -39.93 -9.56
CA ASN A 52 5.54 -40.49 -10.72
C ASN A 52 6.86 -39.73 -10.96
N SER A 53 7.96 -40.47 -10.85
CA SER A 53 9.35 -39.98 -10.79
C SER A 53 9.96 -39.49 -12.11
N MET A 54 9.17 -39.04 -13.08
CA MET A 54 9.70 -38.51 -14.36
C MET A 54 8.89 -37.34 -14.93
N ARG A 55 8.66 -36.29 -14.12
CA ARG A 55 8.44 -34.92 -14.61
C ARG A 55 8.37 -33.98 -13.40
N ASP A 56 9.50 -33.40 -13.02
CA ASP A 56 9.47 -32.29 -12.06
C ASP A 56 8.99 -31.04 -12.80
N GLY A 57 7.68 -30.84 -12.84
CA GLY A 57 7.06 -29.65 -13.40
C GLY A 57 7.03 -28.56 -12.33
N VAL A 58 8.01 -27.66 -12.34
CA VAL A 58 7.90 -26.39 -11.59
C VAL A 58 6.89 -25.48 -12.31
N ASN A 59 5.76 -25.18 -11.68
CA ASN A 59 4.83 -24.16 -12.18
C ASN A 59 5.04 -22.87 -11.38
N MET A 60 5.65 -21.87 -12.03
CA MET A 60 5.79 -20.52 -11.50
C MET A 60 4.63 -19.67 -12.00
N HIS A 61 3.77 -19.21 -11.08
CA HIS A 61 2.68 -18.29 -11.39
C HIS A 61 2.95 -16.93 -10.74
N SER A 62 3.06 -15.87 -11.54
CA SER A 62 3.19 -14.51 -11.04
C SER A 62 1.82 -13.84 -10.95
N LEU A 63 1.47 -13.36 -9.76
CA LEU A 63 0.24 -12.60 -9.49
C LEU A 63 0.57 -11.12 -9.30
N GLU A 64 0.04 -10.28 -10.17
CA GLU A 64 0.10 -8.82 -10.02
C GLU A 64 -1.07 -8.36 -9.15
N LYS A 65 -0.78 -7.61 -8.09
CA LYS A 65 -1.79 -7.06 -7.16
C LYS A 65 -1.48 -5.61 -6.85
N ARG A 66 -2.51 -4.77 -6.77
CA ARG A 66 -2.40 -3.42 -6.23
C ARG A 66 -2.76 -3.42 -4.75
N LYS A 67 -1.98 -2.69 -3.95
CA LYS A 67 -2.18 -2.55 -2.51
C LYS A 67 -2.11 -1.07 -2.14
N LEU A 68 -3.06 -0.61 -1.32
CA LEU A 68 -3.02 0.71 -0.72
C LEU A 68 -1.75 0.88 0.12
N LEU A 69 -1.12 2.06 0.03
CA LEU A 69 0.05 2.39 0.85
C LEU A 69 -0.32 2.58 2.34
N VAL A 70 -1.55 3.05 2.58
CA VAL A 70 -2.14 3.21 3.91
C VAL A 70 -3.55 2.64 3.87
N MET A 71 -3.90 1.79 4.84
CA MET A 71 -5.24 1.20 4.87
C MET A 71 -6.29 2.21 5.37
N PRO A 72 -7.55 2.13 4.90
CA PRO A 72 -8.63 2.98 5.39
C PRO A 72 -8.81 2.86 6.92
N SER A 73 -8.65 1.64 7.45
CA SER A 73 -8.70 1.38 8.89
C SER A 73 -7.61 2.12 9.67
N GLU A 74 -6.42 2.33 9.10
CA GLU A 74 -5.37 3.10 9.77
C GLU A 74 -5.72 4.59 9.83
N ILE A 75 -6.35 5.12 8.79
CA ILE A 75 -6.82 6.51 8.75
C ILE A 75 -7.94 6.71 9.78
N MET A 76 -8.90 5.79 9.85
CA MET A 76 -10.01 5.87 10.81
C MET A 76 -9.54 5.75 12.27
N ASN A 77 -8.45 5.01 12.52
CA ASN A 77 -7.87 4.81 13.85
C ASN A 77 -6.66 5.72 14.13
N LEU A 78 -6.48 6.81 13.35
CA LEU A 78 -5.43 7.78 13.62
C LEU A 78 -5.59 8.39 15.03
N PRO A 79 -4.53 8.46 15.85
CA PRO A 79 -4.59 9.17 17.12
C PRO A 79 -4.93 10.64 16.93
N ASP A 80 -5.43 11.26 18.00
CA ASP A 80 -5.65 12.70 18.01
C ASP A 80 -4.35 13.46 17.73
N LEU A 81 -4.48 14.62 17.10
CA LEU A 81 -3.37 15.47 16.68
C LEU A 81 -2.36 14.77 15.75
N THR A 82 -2.74 13.70 15.07
CA THR A 82 -1.87 12.99 14.10
C THR A 82 -2.47 13.00 12.71
N CYS A 83 -1.63 13.10 11.67
CA CYS A 83 -2.05 13.03 10.28
C CYS A 83 -1.06 12.26 9.40
N TYR A 84 -1.54 11.77 8.25
CA TYR A 84 -0.67 11.36 7.16
C TYR A 84 -0.37 12.53 6.25
N VAL A 85 0.88 12.64 5.81
CA VAL A 85 1.35 13.68 4.91
C VAL A 85 1.96 13.06 3.68
N LYS A 86 1.47 13.50 2.53
CA LYS A 86 2.05 13.25 1.22
C LYS A 86 2.51 14.59 0.68
N LEU A 87 3.81 14.76 0.48
CA LEU A 87 4.35 15.97 -0.13
C LEU A 87 4.37 15.81 -1.65
N ALA A 88 4.27 16.93 -2.37
CA ALA A 88 4.49 16.96 -3.82
C ALA A 88 5.92 16.51 -4.16
N GLY A 89 6.07 15.72 -5.23
CA GLY A 89 7.35 15.13 -5.63
C GLY A 89 7.57 13.72 -5.05
N ASN A 90 8.80 13.24 -5.14
CA ASN A 90 9.17 11.87 -4.76
C ASN A 90 9.53 11.74 -3.27
N PHE A 91 8.62 12.16 -2.40
CA PHE A 91 8.78 12.01 -0.95
C PHE A 91 7.93 10.85 -0.41
N PRO A 92 8.43 10.12 0.60
CA PRO A 92 7.65 9.08 1.25
C PRO A 92 6.46 9.67 2.02
N ILE A 93 5.36 8.93 2.08
CA ILE A 93 4.23 9.26 2.94
C ILE A 93 4.66 9.09 4.40
N THR A 94 4.39 10.10 5.23
CA THR A 94 4.85 10.14 6.62
C THR A 94 3.68 10.41 7.58
N LYS A 95 3.72 9.83 8.79
CA LYS A 95 2.81 10.22 9.89
C LYS A 95 3.42 11.39 10.66
N LEU A 96 2.69 12.48 10.81
CA LEU A 96 3.12 13.65 11.57
C LEU A 96 2.21 13.90 12.78
N PRO A 97 2.77 13.93 14.00
CA PRO A 97 2.09 14.49 15.17
C PRO A 97 2.14 16.02 15.13
N MET A 98 1.09 16.66 15.63
CA MET A 98 0.95 18.11 15.73
C MET A 98 0.96 18.55 17.19
N ASN A 99 1.60 19.69 17.45
CA ASN A 99 1.51 20.38 18.72
C ASN A 99 0.64 21.62 18.54
N LEU A 100 -0.32 21.81 19.45
CA LEU A 100 -1.14 23.02 19.49
C LEU A 100 -0.30 24.14 20.13
N GLN A 101 -0.22 25.29 19.46
CA GLN A 101 0.31 26.50 20.10
C GLN A 101 -0.75 27.01 21.08
N THR A 102 -0.40 27.05 22.36
CA THR A 102 -1.27 27.51 23.46
C THR A 102 -0.75 28.84 23.99
#